data_AF-A0A7C2U3I5-F1
#
_entry.id   AF-A0A7C2U3I5-F1
#
_cell.length_a   1.000
_cell.length_b   1.000
_cell.length_c   1.000
_cell.angle_alpha   90.00
_cell.angle_beta   90.00
_cell.angle_gamma   90.00
#
_symmetry.space_group_name_H-M   'P 1'
#
loop_
_entity.id
_entity.type
_entity.pdbx_description
1 polymer ?
#
loop_
_entity_poly.entity_id
_entity_poly.type
_entity_poly.pdbx_seq_one_letter_code
_entity_poly.pdbx_strand_id
1 'polypeptide(L)'
;MSSTAPLVRVEVPEALDKWKSWAKLLQRVDTSRKDGYAFEGPWLRRGRLDELPVGALVLLYDEVGSRRYHRPYVQVVRVEPDGTLALVSDEEGPLRAKGWDWALLLRDRVARLLGGSKTQPLAGTATDDLAQELASREDGADAYVSALLVELAAASHAALAAARRLLAAIPDIERGIAACERRMANGGAGDDAPAEG
;
A
#
# COMPACT_ATOMS: atom_id res chain seq x y z
N MET A 1 -4.26 15.84 2.88
CA MET A 1 -3.80 15.73 4.27
C MET A 1 -3.59 14.25 4.58
N SER A 2 -2.35 13.77 4.55
CA SER A 2 -2.05 12.38 4.90
C SER A 2 -2.39 12.19 6.38
N SER A 3 -3.47 11.47 6.66
CA SER A 3 -3.83 11.11 8.03
C SER A 3 -2.77 10.13 8.54
N THR A 4 -1.75 10.66 9.21
CA THR A 4 -0.80 9.85 9.98
C THR A 4 -1.63 9.14 11.05
N ALA A 5 -1.69 7.81 11.00
CA ALA A 5 -2.41 7.02 11.99
C ALA A 5 -1.93 7.44 13.40
N PRO A 6 -2.85 7.59 14.38
CA PRO A 6 -2.49 8.04 15.71
C PRO A 6 -1.48 7.07 16.34
N LEU A 7 -0.52 7.62 17.09
CA LEU A 7 0.44 6.82 17.84
C LEU A 7 -0.16 6.43 19.19
N VAL A 8 0.06 5.18 19.59
CA VAL A 8 -0.34 4.65 20.89
C VAL A 8 0.85 3.99 21.58
N ARG A 9 0.84 4.02 22.91
CA ARG A 9 1.86 3.34 23.71
C ARG A 9 1.53 1.85 23.75
N VAL A 10 2.46 1.04 23.29
CA VAL A 10 2.32 -0.41 23.21
C VAL A 10 3.43 -1.05 24.01
N GLU A 11 3.07 -1.98 24.89
CA GLU A 11 4.06 -2.86 25.52
C GLU A 11 4.42 -3.97 24.55
N VAL A 12 5.64 -3.94 24.03
CA VAL A 12 6.14 -5.00 23.16
C VAL A 12 6.35 -6.24 24.03
N PRO A 13 5.72 -7.39 23.72
CA PRO A 13 5.77 -8.55 24.61
C PRO A 13 7.21 -8.98 24.90
N GLU A 14 7.42 -9.57 26.08
CA GLU A 14 8.68 -10.21 26.41
C GLU A 14 8.92 -11.46 25.54
N ALA A 15 10.17 -11.92 25.52
CA ALA A 15 10.53 -13.16 24.86
C ALA A 15 9.80 -14.35 25.50
N LEU A 16 9.30 -15.27 24.67
CA LEU A 16 8.57 -16.45 25.17
C LEU A 16 9.49 -17.49 25.85
N ASP A 17 10.78 -17.45 25.56
CA ASP A 17 11.79 -18.35 26.10
C ASP A 17 13.15 -17.62 26.12
N LYS A 18 14.17 -18.26 26.68
CA LYS A 18 15.53 -17.70 26.84
C LYS A 18 16.36 -17.66 25.54
N TRP A 19 15.82 -18.17 24.45
CA TRP A 19 16.54 -18.24 23.17
C TRP A 19 16.44 -16.93 22.41
N LYS A 20 16.93 -16.92 21.16
CA LYS A 20 16.91 -15.74 20.32
C LYS A 20 15.48 -15.22 20.17
N SER A 21 15.29 -13.95 20.48
CA SER A 21 14.01 -13.25 20.34
C SER A 21 14.25 -11.87 19.79
N TRP A 22 13.33 -11.40 18.93
CA TRP A 22 13.34 -10.05 18.39
C TRP A 22 11.95 -9.66 17.90
N ALA A 23 11.69 -8.36 17.84
CA ALA A 23 10.46 -7.81 17.28
C ALA A 23 10.77 -6.74 16.25
N LYS A 24 9.89 -6.60 15.26
CA LYS A 24 10.05 -5.65 14.18
C LYS A 24 8.72 -5.03 13.80
N LEU A 25 8.69 -3.70 13.69
CA LEU A 25 7.58 -3.00 13.07
C LEU A 25 7.67 -3.23 11.56
N LEU A 26 6.62 -3.79 10.98
CA LEU A 26 6.60 -4.12 9.56
C LEU A 26 6.17 -2.91 8.73
N GLN A 27 7.04 -2.50 7.81
CA GLN A 27 6.76 -1.45 6.83
C GLN A 27 6.66 -2.00 5.41
N ARG A 28 7.46 -3.03 5.10
CA ARG A 28 7.50 -3.64 3.77
C ARG A 28 7.87 -5.12 3.88
N VAL A 29 7.47 -5.89 2.87
CA VAL A 29 7.95 -7.27 2.67
C VAL A 29 8.54 -7.41 1.27
N ASP A 30 9.76 -7.93 1.19
CA ASP A 30 10.44 -8.34 -0.04
C ASP A 30 10.15 -9.82 -0.33
N THR A 31 9.25 -10.06 -1.29
CA THR A 31 8.84 -11.42 -1.69
C THR A 31 9.90 -12.18 -2.48
N SER A 32 11.00 -11.54 -2.88
CA SER A 32 12.12 -12.23 -3.54
C SER A 32 12.98 -13.03 -2.56
N ARG A 33 12.96 -12.67 -1.26
CA ARG A 33 13.72 -13.33 -0.19
C ARG A 33 12.91 -14.44 0.48
N LYS A 34 13.61 -15.46 0.99
CA LYS A 34 12.98 -16.66 1.59
C LYS A 34 13.22 -16.78 3.10
N ASP A 35 13.91 -15.82 3.69
CA ASP A 35 14.33 -15.82 5.09
C ASP A 35 13.76 -14.62 5.85
N GLY A 36 14.21 -14.44 7.10
CA GLY A 36 13.76 -13.33 7.94
C GLY A 36 14.14 -11.93 7.42
N TYR A 37 15.07 -11.82 6.46
CA TYR A 37 15.40 -10.54 5.81
C TYR A 37 14.38 -10.12 4.75
N ALA A 38 13.37 -10.95 4.48
CA ALA A 38 12.21 -10.57 3.68
C ALA A 38 11.34 -9.50 4.37
N PHE A 39 11.39 -9.39 5.70
CA PHE A 39 10.55 -8.47 6.47
C PHE A 39 11.33 -7.20 6.81
N GLU A 40 10.85 -6.03 6.37
CA GLU A 40 11.54 -4.74 6.46
C GLU A 40 10.82 -3.75 7.39
N GLY A 41 11.61 -2.91 8.05
CA GLY A 41 11.15 -1.90 9.01
C GLY A 41 12.05 -1.77 10.24
N PRO A 42 11.71 -0.91 11.21
CA PRO A 42 12.54 -0.68 12.38
C PRO A 42 12.43 -1.79 13.43
N TRP A 43 13.53 -2.02 14.15
CA TRP A 43 13.60 -2.98 15.25
C TRP A 43 12.93 -2.42 16.50
N LEU A 44 12.19 -3.28 17.19
CA LEU A 44 11.53 -2.96 18.45
C LEU A 44 12.24 -3.67 19.61
N ARG A 45 12.20 -3.05 20.80
CA ARG A 45 12.77 -3.64 22.01
C ARG A 45 11.72 -4.49 22.72
N ARG A 46 11.97 -5.80 22.83
CA ARG A 46 11.12 -6.74 23.59
C ARG A 46 11.04 -6.33 25.06
N GLY A 47 9.88 -6.48 25.69
CA GLY A 47 9.64 -6.18 27.11
C GLY A 47 9.70 -4.69 27.47
N ARG A 48 9.51 -3.80 26.48
CA ARG A 48 9.55 -2.34 26.68
C ARG A 48 8.34 -1.69 26.04
N LEU A 49 7.97 -0.53 26.57
CA LEU A 49 7.01 0.36 25.93
C LEU A 49 7.66 1.00 24.70
N ASP A 50 6.87 1.09 23.64
CA ASP A 50 7.20 1.82 22.41
C ASP A 50 5.97 2.59 21.91
N GLU A 51 6.18 3.59 21.06
CA GLU A 51 5.10 4.36 20.43
C GLU A 51 4.89 3.88 19.00
N LEU A 52 3.76 3.20 18.77
CA LEU A 52 3.47 2.57 17.49
C LEU A 52 2.19 3.14 16.86
N PRO A 53 2.12 3.25 15.52
CA PRO A 53 0.90 3.67 14.86
C PRO A 53 -0.21 2.63 15.03
N VAL A 54 -1.43 3.09 15.31
CA VAL A 54 -2.62 2.23 15.31
C VAL A 54 -2.77 1.55 13.95
N GLY A 55 -3.08 0.25 13.98
CA GLY A 55 -3.21 -0.59 12.79
C GLY A 55 -1.88 -1.08 12.21
N ALA A 56 -0.74 -0.64 12.73
CA ALA A 56 0.54 -1.13 12.28
C ALA A 56 0.72 -2.63 12.61
N LEU A 57 1.47 -3.32 11.75
CA LEU A 57 1.80 -4.73 11.93
C LEU A 57 3.15 -4.88 12.61
N VAL A 58 3.23 -5.73 13.61
CA VAL A 58 4.45 -6.08 14.32
C VAL A 58 4.70 -7.57 14.15
N LEU A 59 5.92 -7.92 13.76
CA LEU A 59 6.38 -9.30 13.69
C LEU A 59 7.18 -9.63 14.94
N LEU A 60 6.76 -10.68 15.65
CA LEU A 60 7.38 -11.20 16.85
C LEU A 60 8.05 -12.52 16.50
N TYR A 61 9.35 -12.61 16.71
CA TYR A 61 10.14 -13.83 16.54
C TYR A 61 10.64 -14.28 17.90
N ASP A 62 10.40 -15.55 18.22
CA ASP A 62 10.96 -16.23 19.38
C ASP A 62 11.46 -17.60 18.95
N GLU A 63 12.61 -18.03 19.46
CA GLU A 63 12.95 -19.45 19.47
C GLU A 63 12.44 -20.06 20.78
N VAL A 64 11.72 -21.18 20.68
CA VAL A 64 11.09 -21.82 21.84
C VAL A 64 11.47 -23.29 21.90
N GLY A 65 11.68 -23.80 23.11
CA GLY A 65 11.91 -25.22 23.37
C GLY A 65 13.17 -25.51 24.19
N SER A 66 13.61 -26.77 24.12
CA SER A 66 14.76 -27.23 24.91
C SER A 66 16.10 -26.85 24.25
N ARG A 67 17.21 -26.96 25.00
CA ARG A 67 18.56 -26.69 24.48
C ARG A 67 18.90 -27.46 23.20
N ARG A 68 18.44 -28.70 23.08
CA ARG A 68 18.71 -29.56 21.91
C ARG A 68 17.63 -29.45 20.82
N TYR A 69 16.44 -28.96 21.15
CA TYR A 69 15.27 -28.96 20.26
C TYR A 69 14.49 -27.64 20.38
N HIS A 70 15.16 -26.51 20.21
CA HIS A 70 14.49 -25.22 20.05
C HIS A 70 14.18 -25.01 18.57
N ARG A 71 13.11 -24.25 18.30
CA ARG A 71 12.70 -23.92 16.94
C ARG A 71 12.08 -22.52 16.90
N PRO A 72 12.10 -21.85 15.75
CA PRO A 72 11.39 -20.60 15.58
C PRO A 72 9.89 -20.76 15.84
N TYR A 73 9.33 -19.75 16.48
CA TYR A 73 7.93 -19.46 16.64
C TYR A 73 7.73 -18.00 16.31
N VAL A 74 6.98 -17.73 15.26
CA VAL A 74 6.81 -16.39 14.73
C VAL A 74 5.33 -16.06 14.69
N GLN A 75 4.99 -14.84 15.09
CA GLN A 75 3.61 -14.34 15.07
C GLN A 75 3.59 -12.93 14.48
N VAL A 76 2.51 -12.61 13.77
CA VAL A 76 2.23 -11.25 13.30
C VAL A 76 1.04 -10.72 14.05
N VAL A 77 1.24 -9.60 14.73
CA VAL A 77 0.22 -8.94 15.55
C VAL A 77 -0.05 -7.55 14.99
N ARG A 78 -1.24 -7.02 15.27
CA ARG A 78 -1.66 -5.67 14.91
C ARG A 78 -1.78 -4.82 16.16
N VAL A 79 -1.35 -3.56 16.06
CA VAL A 79 -1.54 -2.56 17.10
C VAL A 79 -2.99 -2.10 17.11
N GLU A 80 -3.66 -2.32 18.23
CA GLU A 80 -5.03 -1.87 18.44
C GLU A 80 -5.07 -0.44 19.03
N PRO A 81 -6.20 0.28 18.88
CA PRO A 81 -6.32 1.67 19.35
C PRO A 81 -6.12 1.86 20.87
N ASP A 82 -6.29 0.81 21.66
CA ASP A 82 -6.11 0.82 23.12
C ASP A 82 -4.65 0.53 23.55
N GLY A 83 -3.74 0.35 22.59
CA GLY A 83 -2.34 0.02 22.85
C GLY A 83 -2.09 -1.48 23.05
N THR A 84 -3.10 -2.34 22.87
CA THR A 84 -2.93 -3.80 22.89
C THR A 84 -2.48 -4.34 21.54
N LEU A 85 -2.03 -5.60 21.54
CA LEU A 85 -1.61 -6.32 20.34
C LEU A 85 -2.54 -7.50 20.07
N ALA A 86 -3.20 -7.49 18.92
CA ALA A 86 -4.09 -8.57 18.49
C ALA A 86 -3.41 -9.47 17.45
N LEU A 87 -3.54 -10.79 17.59
CA LEU A 87 -3.03 -11.74 16.60
C LEU A 87 -3.79 -11.57 15.29
N VAL A 88 -3.06 -11.33 14.20
CA VAL A 88 -3.67 -11.16 12.87
C VAL A 88 -4.04 -12.51 12.29
N SER A 89 -5.19 -12.58 11.63
CA SER A 89 -5.63 -13.74 10.85
C SER A 89 -6.03 -13.30 9.45
N ASP A 90 -5.84 -14.19 8.48
CA ASP A 90 -6.39 -14.09 7.12
C ASP A 90 -7.27 -15.32 6.83
N GLU A 91 -7.63 -15.54 5.57
CA GLU A 91 -8.44 -16.70 5.13
C GLU A 91 -7.78 -18.05 5.44
N GLU A 92 -6.45 -18.11 5.53
CA GLU A 92 -5.67 -19.30 5.89
C GLU A 92 -5.49 -19.43 7.42
N GLY A 93 -6.17 -18.58 8.21
CA GLY A 93 -6.17 -18.60 9.66
C GLY A 93 -5.14 -17.65 10.30
N PRO A 94 -4.70 -17.90 11.54
CA PRO A 94 -3.81 -16.99 12.25
C PRO A 94 -2.42 -16.93 11.60
N LEU A 95 -1.87 -15.72 11.48
CA LEU A 95 -0.52 -15.46 11.00
C LEU A 95 0.51 -15.80 12.07
N ARG A 96 0.70 -17.09 12.26
CA ARG A 96 1.74 -17.67 13.10
C ARG A 96 2.36 -18.89 12.43
N ALA A 97 3.66 -19.06 12.60
CA ALA A 97 4.39 -20.19 12.05
C ALA A 97 5.35 -20.78 13.08
N LYS A 98 5.63 -22.08 12.94
CA LYS A 98 6.59 -22.84 13.74
C LYS A 98 7.61 -23.49 12.81
N GLY A 99 8.86 -23.55 13.23
CA GLY A 99 9.93 -24.21 12.46
C GLY A 99 10.72 -23.26 11.58
N TRP A 100 11.72 -23.80 10.90
CA TRP A 100 12.73 -23.01 10.17
C TRP A 100 12.21 -22.39 8.87
N ASP A 101 11.14 -22.96 8.29
CA ASP A 101 10.50 -22.45 7.09
C ASP A 101 9.46 -21.33 7.36
N TRP A 102 9.44 -20.78 8.57
CA TRP A 102 8.46 -19.78 9.01
C TRP A 102 8.36 -18.58 8.07
N ALA A 103 9.49 -18.14 7.50
CA ALA A 103 9.53 -16.96 6.64
C ALA A 103 8.73 -17.22 5.36
N LEU A 104 8.94 -18.35 4.71
CA LEU A 104 8.17 -18.74 3.52
C LEU A 104 6.68 -18.88 3.82
N LEU A 105 6.32 -19.43 4.98
CA LEU A 105 4.91 -19.60 5.37
C LEU A 105 4.18 -18.28 5.62
N LEU A 106 4.89 -17.23 6.07
CA LEU A 106 4.28 -15.96 6.43
C LEU A 106 4.49 -14.85 5.39
N ARG A 107 5.57 -14.87 4.62
CA ARG A 107 6.02 -13.76 3.77
C ARG A 107 4.92 -13.28 2.81
N ASP A 108 4.37 -14.19 2.01
CA ASP A 108 3.41 -13.82 0.98
C ASP A 108 2.07 -13.39 1.61
N ARG A 109 1.69 -14.01 2.72
CA ARG A 109 0.50 -13.65 3.50
C ARG A 109 0.60 -12.24 4.09
N VAL A 110 1.74 -11.92 4.71
CA VAL A 110 2.01 -10.59 5.27
C VAL A 110 2.13 -9.54 4.16
N ALA A 111 2.76 -9.87 3.04
CA ALA A 111 2.85 -8.98 1.89
C ALA A 111 1.45 -8.61 1.36
N ARG A 112 0.52 -9.57 1.28
CA ARG A 112 -0.88 -9.30 0.92
C ARG A 112 -1.55 -8.35 1.92
N LEU A 113 -1.33 -8.52 3.22
CA LEU A 113 -1.91 -7.64 4.23
C LEU A 113 -1.37 -6.21 4.18
N LEU A 114 -0.06 -6.04 3.96
CA LEU A 114 0.55 -4.72 3.80
C LEU A 114 0.21 -4.07 2.45
N GLY A 115 -0.04 -4.86 1.40
CA GLY A 115 -0.50 -4.38 0.11
C GLY A 115 -2.00 -4.03 0.11
N GLY A 116 -2.80 -4.78 0.87
CA GLY A 116 -4.25 -4.61 1.00
C GLY A 116 -4.69 -3.40 1.82
N SER A 117 -3.77 -2.73 2.50
CA SER A 117 -4.04 -1.50 3.28
C SER A 117 -3.92 -0.20 2.47
N LYS A 118 -3.69 -0.26 1.15
CA LYS A 118 -4.08 0.85 0.27
C LYS A 118 -5.59 0.75 0.08
N THR A 119 -6.35 1.23 1.06
CA THR A 119 -7.76 1.59 0.84
C THR A 119 -7.74 2.48 -0.39
N GLN A 120 -8.33 2.02 -1.48
CA GLN A 120 -8.63 2.85 -2.63
C GLN A 120 -10.00 3.43 -2.31
N PRO A 121 -10.10 4.61 -1.66
CA PRO A 121 -11.39 5.18 -1.25
C PRO A 121 -12.35 5.36 -2.44
N LEU A 122 -11.82 5.32 -3.67
CA LEU A 122 -12.53 5.50 -4.92
C LEU A 122 -12.68 4.20 -5.73
N ALA A 123 -12.35 3.02 -5.16
CA ALA A 123 -12.46 1.74 -5.89
C ALA A 123 -13.90 1.38 -6.33
N GLY A 124 -14.91 1.94 -5.65
CA GLY A 124 -16.32 1.78 -6.02
C GLY A 124 -16.83 2.82 -7.01
N THR A 125 -16.01 3.81 -7.37
CA THR A 125 -16.39 4.89 -8.30
C THR A 125 -16.06 4.46 -9.73
N ALA A 126 -16.98 4.72 -10.67
CA ALA A 126 -16.73 4.41 -12.08
C ALA A 126 -15.55 5.23 -12.61
N THR A 127 -14.76 4.64 -13.50
CA THR A 127 -13.57 5.29 -14.08
C THR A 127 -13.94 6.57 -14.83
N ASP A 128 -15.08 6.60 -15.50
CA ASP A 128 -15.56 7.76 -16.25
C ASP A 128 -15.90 8.93 -15.32
N ASP A 129 -16.51 8.66 -14.16
CA ASP A 129 -16.82 9.70 -13.16
C ASP A 129 -15.53 10.31 -12.57
N LEU A 130 -14.52 9.48 -12.34
CA LEU A 130 -13.21 9.94 -11.86
C LEU A 130 -12.48 10.77 -12.93
N ALA A 131 -12.58 10.36 -14.19
CA ALA A 131 -12.01 11.11 -15.31
C ALA A 131 -12.71 12.47 -15.48
N GLN A 132 -14.04 12.50 -15.37
CA GLN A 132 -14.84 13.72 -15.44
C GLN A 132 -14.51 14.69 -14.29
N GLU A 133 -14.37 14.18 -13.06
CA GLU A 133 -13.99 14.98 -11.89
C GLU A 133 -12.54 15.49 -11.97
N LEU A 134 -11.62 14.70 -12.53
CA LEU A 134 -10.25 15.16 -12.75
C LEU A 134 -10.19 16.25 -13.83
N ALA A 135 -11.00 16.13 -14.89
CA ALA A 135 -11.08 17.11 -15.97
C ALA A 135 -11.80 18.41 -15.58
N SER A 136 -12.70 18.36 -14.59
CA SER A 136 -13.43 19.54 -14.10
C SER A 136 -12.61 20.39 -13.13
N ARG A 137 -11.51 19.86 -12.58
CA ARG A 137 -10.62 20.57 -11.66
C ARG A 137 -9.58 21.39 -12.40
N GLU A 138 -9.47 22.68 -12.06
CA GLU A 138 -8.42 23.57 -12.58
C GLU A 138 -7.00 23.04 -12.33
N ASP A 139 -6.79 22.32 -11.22
CA ASP A 139 -5.51 21.76 -10.82
C ASP A 139 -5.37 20.26 -11.12
N GLY A 140 -6.35 19.62 -11.78
CA GLY A 140 -6.38 18.16 -11.93
C GLY A 140 -5.17 17.60 -12.69
N ALA A 141 -4.76 18.27 -13.77
CA ALA A 141 -3.59 17.90 -14.54
C ALA A 141 -2.28 18.12 -13.77
N ASP A 142 -2.14 19.26 -13.08
CA ASP A 142 -0.95 19.61 -12.30
C ASP A 142 -0.80 18.71 -11.06
N ALA A 143 -1.90 18.37 -10.39
CA ALA A 143 -1.93 17.44 -9.27
C ALA A 143 -1.51 16.03 -9.73
N TYR A 144 -1.99 15.60 -10.90
CA TYR A 144 -1.63 14.31 -11.47
C TYR A 144 -0.14 14.22 -11.86
N VAL A 145 0.38 15.25 -12.54
CA VAL A 145 1.81 15.34 -12.90
C VAL A 145 2.68 15.39 -11.64
N SER A 146 2.30 16.17 -10.63
CA SER A 146 3.03 16.27 -9.37
C SER A 146 3.09 14.94 -8.62
N ALA A 147 1.98 14.20 -8.56
CA ALA A 147 1.94 12.87 -7.96
C ALA A 147 2.86 11.89 -8.71
N LEU A 148 2.90 11.96 -10.04
CA LEU A 148 3.76 11.13 -10.87
C LEU A 148 5.25 11.43 -10.60
N LEU A 149 5.61 12.70 -10.46
CA LEU A 149 6.98 13.15 -10.16
C LEU A 149 7.45 12.67 -8.78
N VAL A 150 6.58 12.71 -7.76
CA VAL A 150 6.87 12.19 -6.42
C VAL A 150 7.12 10.68 -6.45
N GLU A 151 6.27 9.92 -7.15
CA GLU A 151 6.41 8.46 -7.27
C GLU A 151 7.63 8.05 -8.10
N LEU A 152 7.99 8.81 -9.15
CA LEU A 152 9.20 8.61 -9.94
C LEU A 152 10.46 8.92 -9.12
N ALA A 153 10.45 9.99 -8.32
CA ALA A 153 11.54 10.33 -7.41
C ALA A 153 11.76 9.27 -6.32
N ALA A 154 10.71 8.55 -5.93
CA ALA A 154 10.77 7.43 -5.00
C ALA A 154 11.28 6.10 -5.62
N ALA A 155 11.75 6.10 -6.88
CA ALA A 155 12.27 4.93 -7.60
C ALA A 155 11.30 3.74 -7.65
N SER A 156 10.00 4.01 -7.73
CA SER A 156 8.95 2.98 -7.76
C SER A 156 8.73 2.43 -9.18
N HIS A 157 8.72 1.10 -9.34
CA HIS A 157 8.40 0.43 -10.62
C HIS A 157 6.97 0.76 -11.10
N ALA A 158 6.06 1.03 -10.16
CA ALA A 158 4.70 1.47 -10.46
C ALA A 158 4.68 2.87 -11.11
N ALA A 159 5.59 3.76 -10.72
CA ALA A 159 5.72 5.09 -11.29
C ALA A 159 6.17 5.04 -12.75
N LEU A 160 7.16 4.19 -13.05
CA LEU A 160 7.61 3.93 -14.41
C LEU A 160 6.49 3.34 -15.28
N ALA A 161 5.69 2.41 -14.72
CA ALA A 161 4.55 1.83 -15.42
C ALA A 161 3.45 2.87 -15.71
N ALA A 162 3.15 3.76 -14.76
CA ALA A 162 2.21 4.86 -14.93
C ALA A 162 2.70 5.87 -16.00
N ALA A 163 3.97 6.30 -15.92
CA ALA A 163 4.57 7.19 -16.90
C ALA A 163 4.53 6.61 -18.32
N ARG A 164 4.78 5.30 -18.48
CA ARG A 164 4.69 4.61 -19.78
C ARG A 164 3.26 4.59 -20.34
N ARG A 165 2.24 4.39 -19.49
CA ARG A 165 0.83 4.45 -19.93
C ARG A 165 0.44 5.85 -20.39
N LEU A 166 0.90 6.88 -19.68
CA LEU A 166 0.72 8.28 -20.04
C LEU A 166 1.31 8.60 -21.42
N LEU A 167 2.57 8.22 -21.64
CA LEU A 167 3.24 8.38 -22.94
C LEU A 167 2.51 7.62 -24.05
N ALA A 168 1.98 6.43 -23.76
CA ALA A 168 1.19 5.66 -24.71
C ALA A 168 -0.17 6.30 -25.04
N ALA A 169 -0.72 7.12 -24.13
CA ALA A 169 -1.98 7.83 -24.33
C ALA A 169 -1.83 9.19 -25.04
N ILE A 170 -0.62 9.73 -25.19
CA ILE A 170 -0.37 11.00 -25.90
C ILE A 170 -1.01 11.04 -27.30
N PRO A 171 -0.86 10.01 -28.16
CA PRO A 171 -1.47 10.03 -29.48
C PRO A 171 -3.00 10.04 -29.44
N ASP A 172 -3.62 9.44 -28.42
CA ASP A 172 -5.07 9.46 -28.23
C ASP A 172 -5.56 10.85 -27.82
N ILE A 173 -4.80 11.50 -26.93
CA ILE A 173 -5.05 12.88 -26.49
C ILE A 173 -4.93 13.84 -27.67
N GLU A 174 -3.84 13.76 -28.44
CA GLU A 174 -3.62 14.58 -29.64
C GLU A 174 -4.74 14.39 -30.68
N ARG A 175 -5.19 13.13 -30.89
CA ARG A 175 -6.32 12.84 -31.77
C ARG A 175 -7.64 13.43 -31.26
N GLY A 176 -7.87 13.37 -29.95
CA GLY A 176 -9.03 13.97 -29.30
C GLY A 176 -9.05 15.49 -29.48
N ILE A 177 -7.92 16.16 -29.22
CA ILE A 177 -7.75 17.61 -29.42
C ILE A 177 -8.04 17.98 -30.88
N ALA A 178 -7.39 17.31 -31.84
CA ALA A 178 -7.61 17.58 -33.26
C ALA A 178 -9.05 17.30 -33.72
N ALA A 179 -9.75 16.34 -33.11
CA ALA A 179 -11.17 16.11 -33.37
C ALA A 179 -12.05 17.23 -32.83
N CYS A 180 -11.77 17.74 -31.63
CA CYS A 180 -12.44 18.90 -31.05
C CYS A 180 -12.21 20.18 -31.87
N GLU A 181 -10.97 20.46 -32.26
CA GLU A 181 -10.63 21.59 -33.13
C GLU A 181 -11.39 21.58 -34.45
N ARG A 182 -11.49 20.40 -35.10
CA ARG A 182 -12.28 20.24 -36.34
C ARG A 182 -13.77 20.49 -36.11
N ARG A 183 -14.34 20.07 -34.98
CA ARG A 183 -15.75 20.37 -34.65
C ARG A 183 -15.96 21.85 -34.40
N MET A 184 -15.05 22.52 -33.69
CA MET A 184 -15.14 23.96 -33.45
C MET A 184 -15.02 24.75 -34.76
N ALA A 185 -14.12 24.34 -35.66
CA ALA A 185 -13.96 24.97 -36.97
C ALA A 185 -15.18 24.76 -37.89
N ASN A 186 -15.83 23.60 -37.82
CA ASN A 186 -16.98 23.28 -38.66
C ASN A 186 -18.35 23.69 -38.06
N GLY A 187 -18.42 23.98 -36.75
CA GLY A 187 -19.65 24.31 -36.02
C GLY A 187 -20.06 25.79 -36.07
N GLY A 188 -19.36 26.64 -36.83
CA GLY A 188 -19.71 28.06 -37.02
C GLY A 188 -20.53 28.36 -38.28
N ALA A 189 -20.88 27.35 -39.09
CA ALA A 189 -21.59 27.53 -40.36
C ALA A 189 -22.81 26.61 -40.45
N GLY A 190 -23.94 27.09 -39.93
CA GLY A 190 -25.25 26.55 -40.29
C GLY A 190 -26.15 26.30 -39.09
N ASP A 191 -26.78 27.37 -38.59
CA ASP A 191 -28.18 27.26 -38.13
C ASP A 191 -28.91 28.61 -38.04
N ASP A 192 -28.72 29.50 -39.01
CA ASP A 192 -29.57 30.67 -39.19
C ASP A 192 -30.02 30.77 -40.66
N ALA A 193 -31.08 30.05 -41.00
CA ALA A 193 -31.92 30.38 -42.15
C ALA A 193 -33.37 30.46 -41.66
N PRO A 194 -34.05 31.62 -41.78
CA PRO A 194 -35.44 31.74 -41.39
C PRO A 194 -36.30 31.02 -42.43
N ALA A 195 -37.27 30.23 -41.96
CA ALA A 195 -38.34 29.71 -42.80
C ALA A 195 -39.32 30.86 -43.10
N GLU A 196 -39.18 31.49 -44.27
CA GLU A 196 -40.28 32.18 -44.94
C GLU A 196 -40.86 31.27 -46.04
N GLY A 197 -42.19 31.11 -46.05
CA GLY A 197 -42.94 30.50 -47.15
C GLY A 197 -44.01 29.51 -46.71
#